data_AF-A0A2V2Q6U5-F1
#
_entry.id   AF-A0A2V2Q6U5-F1
#
_cell.length_a   1.000
_cell.length_b   1.000
_cell.length_c   1.000
_cell.angle_alpha   90.00
_cell.angle_beta   90.00
_cell.angle_gamma   90.00
#
_symmetry.space_group_name_H-M   'P 1'
#
loop_
_entity.id
_entity.type
_entity.pdbx_description
1 polymer ?
#
loop_
_entity_poly.entity_id
_entity_poly.type
_entity_poly.pdbx_seq_one_letter_code
_entity_poly.pdbx_strand_id
1 'polypeptide(L)'
;MVIFCQILMATVYLLSAVLKLREFSAFRAHLISTMPDVRPFASFLAAGVVATEIGTALALMVIRPAWIGFSLSVLLLVGFTLYLVAMLRTRRSASCGCVGDGGGPISGVHVTRNILLVMVSGAGALLATGMGDTPAFAFYFSLGPAVIAGALLLYLDEIVSFFKMAT
;
A
#
# COMPACT_ATOMS: atom_id res chain seq x y z
N MET A 1 5.97 -5.96 -18.88
CA MET A 1 5.88 -6.39 -17.47
C MET A 1 6.21 -5.29 -16.47
N VAL A 2 7.28 -4.50 -16.63
CA VAL A 2 7.59 -3.39 -15.70
C VAL A 2 6.45 -2.37 -15.58
N ILE A 3 5.87 -1.90 -16.69
CA ILE A 3 4.74 -0.97 -16.67
C ILE A 3 3.53 -1.53 -15.91
N PHE A 4 3.21 -2.81 -16.10
CA PHE A 4 2.13 -3.47 -15.36
C PHE A 4 2.37 -3.39 -13.84
N CYS A 5 3.61 -3.68 -13.40
CA CYS A 5 3.97 -3.58 -11.99
C CYS A 5 3.92 -2.13 -11.48
N GLN A 6 4.36 -1.15 -12.28
CA GLN A 6 4.28 0.28 -11.93
C GLN A 6 2.83 0.71 -11.72
N ILE A 7 1.93 0.38 -12.68
CA ILE A 7 0.52 0.75 -12.61
C ILE A 7 -0.15 0.09 -11.42
N LEU A 8 0.05 -1.22 -11.23
CA LEU A 8 -0.50 -1.95 -10.10
C LEU A 8 -0.10 -1.31 -8.77
N MET A 9 1.20 -1.05 -8.58
CA MET A 9 1.72 -0.45 -7.35
C MET A 9 1.22 0.98 -7.14
N ALA A 10 1.22 1.80 -8.21
CA ALA A 10 0.70 3.15 -8.15
C ALA A 10 -0.80 3.17 -7.80
N THR A 11 -1.60 2.25 -8.36
CA THR A 11 -3.01 2.08 -8.01
C THR A 11 -3.18 1.75 -6.53
N VAL A 12 -2.40 0.82 -5.99
CA VAL A 12 -2.46 0.45 -4.57
C VAL A 12 -2.17 1.65 -3.67
N TYR A 13 -1.09 2.40 -3.93
CA TYR A 13 -0.73 3.57 -3.14
C TYR A 13 -1.76 4.70 -3.25
N LEU A 14 -2.25 4.99 -4.45
CA LEU A 14 -3.23 6.05 -4.66
C LEU A 14 -4.57 5.72 -4.00
N LEU A 15 -5.07 4.49 -4.16
CA LEU A 15 -6.29 4.06 -3.50
C LEU A 15 -6.12 4.08 -1.98
N SER A 16 -4.99 3.60 -1.45
CA SER A 16 -4.73 3.65 -0.01
C SER A 16 -4.67 5.09 0.51
N ALA A 17 -4.03 6.00 -0.21
CA ALA A 17 -3.98 7.42 0.13
C ALA A 17 -5.37 8.06 0.12
N VAL A 18 -6.19 7.77 -0.90
CA VAL A 18 -7.57 8.26 -1.00
C VAL A 18 -8.42 7.76 0.18
N LEU A 19 -8.32 6.48 0.55
CA LEU A 19 -9.04 5.93 1.70
C LEU A 19 -8.62 6.63 3.00
N LYS A 20 -7.31 6.85 3.22
CA LYS A 20 -6.82 7.58 4.40
C LYS A 20 -7.24 9.04 4.42
N LEU A 21 -7.37 9.69 3.27
CA LEU A 21 -7.86 11.07 3.19
C LEU A 21 -9.36 11.16 3.48
N ARG A 22 -10.15 10.20 2.99
CA ARG A 22 -11.60 10.14 3.26
C ARG A 22 -11.88 9.94 4.75
N GLU A 23 -11.08 9.12 5.42
CA GLU A 23 -11.23 8.82 6.86
C GLU A 23 -10.07 9.36 7.70
N PHE A 24 -9.60 10.56 7.38
CA PHE A 24 -8.41 11.14 8.01
C PHE A 24 -8.54 11.29 9.53
N SER A 25 -9.74 11.59 10.03
CA SER A 25 -10.02 11.67 11.46
C SER A 25 -9.88 10.32 12.17
N ALA A 26 -10.39 9.25 11.56
CA ALA A 26 -10.28 7.89 12.06
C ALA A 26 -8.82 7.39 12.02
N PHE A 27 -8.11 7.67 10.92
CA PHE A 27 -6.68 7.35 10.80
C PHE A 27 -5.83 8.09 11.84
N ARG A 28 -6.10 9.38 12.09
CA ARG A 28 -5.44 10.14 13.15
C ARG A 28 -5.73 9.57 14.54
N ALA A 29 -6.99 9.24 14.82
CA ALA A 29 -7.38 8.62 16.09
C ALA A 29 -6.67 7.27 16.28
N HIS A 30 -6.51 6.51 15.20
CA HIS A 30 -5.79 5.24 15.17
C HIS A 30 -4.29 5.39 15.47
N LEU A 31 -3.65 6.42 14.89
CA LEU A 31 -2.25 6.74 15.21
C LEU A 31 -2.07 7.13 16.67
N ILE A 32 -2.98 7.93 17.22
CA ILE A 32 -2.94 8.36 18.64
C ILE A 32 -3.12 7.15 19.57
N SER A 33 -4.02 6.22 19.25
CA SER A 33 -4.25 5.04 20.08
C SER A 33 -3.11 4.03 20.02
N THR A 34 -2.44 3.94 18.87
CA THR A 34 -1.31 3.02 18.66
C THR A 34 0.00 3.59 19.20
N MET A 35 0.22 4.89 19.04
CA MET A 35 1.43 5.62 19.47
C MET A 35 1.02 6.87 20.27
N PRO A 36 0.79 6.74 21.59
CA PRO A 36 0.38 7.87 22.43
C PRO A 36 1.38 9.03 22.42
N ASP A 37 2.67 8.70 22.32
CA ASP A 37 3.78 9.68 22.39
C ASP A 37 3.83 10.63 21.18
N VAL A 38 3.27 10.23 20.03
CA VAL A 38 3.23 11.07 18.82
C VAL A 38 1.94 11.88 18.70
N ARG A 39 1.07 11.89 19.72
CA ARG A 39 -0.19 12.66 19.73
C ARG A 39 -0.06 14.12 19.26
N PRO A 40 0.93 14.93 19.70
CA PRO A 40 1.08 16.30 19.20
C PRO A 40 1.43 16.37 17.71
N PHE A 41 2.07 15.34 17.18
CA PHE A 41 2.49 15.24 15.79
C PHE A 41 1.58 14.35 14.93
N ALA A 42 0.50 13.79 15.48
CA ALA A 42 -0.29 12.75 14.82
C ALA A 42 -0.88 13.23 13.49
N SER A 43 -1.33 14.49 13.41
CA SER A 43 -1.80 15.09 12.15
C SER A 43 -0.67 15.22 11.12
N PHE A 44 0.53 15.60 11.57
CA PHE A 44 1.69 15.75 10.69
C PHE A 44 2.19 14.39 10.20
N LEU A 45 2.26 13.39 11.08
CA LEU A 45 2.58 12.01 10.72
C LEU A 45 1.54 11.44 9.74
N ALA A 46 0.25 11.66 10.00
CA ALA A 46 -0.82 11.19 9.13
C ALA A 46 -0.71 11.79 7.72
N ALA A 47 -0.50 13.10 7.64
CA ALA A 47 -0.28 13.79 6.37
C ALA A 47 1.03 13.33 5.69
N GLY A 48 2.10 13.12 6.47
CA GLY A 48 3.38 12.62 5.98
C GLY A 48 3.26 11.24 5.35
N VAL A 49 2.50 10.34 5.97
CA VAL A 49 2.21 9.02 5.40
C VAL A 49 1.50 9.14 4.05
N VAL A 50 0.41 9.90 3.98
CA VAL A 50 -0.32 10.12 2.73
C VAL A 50 0.58 10.76 1.65
N ALA A 51 1.40 11.74 2.04
CA ALA A 51 2.35 12.37 1.14
C ALA A 51 3.40 11.39 0.62
N THR A 52 3.91 10.48 1.46
CA THR A 52 4.85 9.43 1.03
C THR A 52 4.21 8.42 0.09
N GLU A 53 2.92 8.09 0.27
CA GLU A 53 2.20 7.19 -0.64
C GLU A 53 2.01 7.82 -2.02
N ILE A 54 1.53 9.07 -2.06
CA ILE A 54 1.36 9.82 -3.30
C ILE A 54 2.72 10.04 -3.98
N GLY A 55 3.74 10.44 -3.21
CA GLY A 55 5.10 10.64 -3.70
C GLY A 55 5.70 9.36 -4.28
N THR A 56 5.44 8.20 -3.66
CA THR A 56 5.90 6.91 -4.17
C THR A 56 5.18 6.50 -5.46
N ALA A 57 3.86 6.72 -5.54
CA ALA A 57 3.10 6.50 -6.77
C ALA A 57 3.60 7.37 -7.93
N LEU A 58 3.90 8.65 -7.67
CA LEU A 58 4.50 9.56 -8.63
C LEU A 58 5.92 9.13 -9.02
N ALA A 59 6.74 8.74 -8.04
CA ALA A 59 8.10 8.25 -8.27
C ALA A 59 8.12 7.02 -9.19
N LEU A 60 7.17 6.08 -9.00
CA LEU A 60 7.02 4.92 -9.86
C LEU A 60 6.72 5.28 -11.32
N MET A 61 5.97 6.35 -11.57
CA MET A 61 5.53 6.73 -12.92
C MET A 61 6.47 7.71 -13.63
N VAL A 62 7.04 8.65 -12.89
CA VAL A 62 7.73 9.83 -13.44
C VAL A 62 9.24 9.68 -13.35
N ILE A 63 9.77 9.14 -12.25
CA ILE A 63 11.22 9.11 -12.02
C ILE A 63 11.85 8.00 -12.86
N ARG A 64 12.92 8.38 -13.58
CA ARG A 64 13.78 7.46 -14.32
C ARG A 64 15.19 7.51 -13.73
N PRO A 65 15.86 6.37 -13.55
CA PRO A 65 15.42 5.01 -13.89
C PRO A 65 14.33 4.44 -12.94
N ALA A 66 13.44 3.61 -13.49
CA ALA A 66 12.23 3.14 -12.79
C ALA A 66 12.50 2.30 -11.53
N TRP A 67 13.69 1.69 -11.40
CA TRP A 67 14.07 0.94 -10.21
C TRP A 67 14.11 1.80 -8.94
N ILE A 68 14.29 3.12 -9.05
CA ILE A 68 14.25 4.05 -7.91
C ILE A 68 12.85 4.07 -7.28
N GLY A 69 11.80 4.18 -8.10
CA GLY A 69 10.41 4.16 -7.62
C GLY A 69 10.03 2.83 -6.97
N PHE A 70 10.50 1.71 -7.54
CA PHE A 70 10.29 0.38 -6.94
C PHE A 70 11.05 0.22 -5.62
N SER A 71 12.27 0.74 -5.52
CA SER A 71 13.06 0.70 -4.28
C SER A 71 12.39 1.48 -3.17
N LEU A 72 11.84 2.66 -3.49
CA LEU A 72 11.05 3.46 -2.55
C LEU A 72 9.78 2.71 -2.11
N SER A 73 9.13 2.01 -3.04
CA SER A 73 7.95 1.18 -2.75
C SER A 73 8.28 0.03 -1.78
N VAL A 74 9.39 -0.68 -2.02
CA VAL A 74 9.87 -1.73 -1.12
C VAL A 74 10.15 -1.16 0.27
N LEU A 75 10.87 -0.04 0.36
CA LEU A 75 11.19 0.59 1.63
C LEU A 75 9.92 0.98 2.41
N LEU A 76 8.97 1.60 1.72
CA LEU A 76 7.70 2.01 2.31
C LEU A 76 6.90 0.79 2.79
N LEU A 77 6.78 -0.26 1.97
CA LEU A 77 6.07 -1.49 2.33
C LEU A 77 6.73 -2.22 3.50
N VAL A 78 8.05 -2.29 3.55
CA VAL A 78 8.77 -2.89 4.66
C VAL A 78 8.51 -2.10 5.94
N GLY A 79 8.60 -0.77 5.89
CA GLY A 79 8.28 0.09 7.03
C GLY A 79 6.86 -0.13 7.56
N PHE A 80 5.87 -0.14 6.66
CA PHE A 80 4.49 -0.47 7.00
C PHE A 80 4.33 -1.88 7.57
N THR A 81 5.01 -2.87 7.00
CA THR A 81 4.94 -4.26 7.47
C THR A 81 5.54 -4.39 8.87
N LEU A 82 6.67 -3.74 9.14
CA LEU A 82 7.27 -3.71 10.47
C LEU A 82 6.37 -3.02 11.48
N TYR A 83 5.75 -1.90 11.11
CA TYR A 83 4.74 -1.22 11.94
C TYR A 83 3.56 -2.15 12.26
N LEU A 84 3.00 -2.83 11.25
CA LEU A 84 1.91 -3.80 11.43
C LEU A 84 2.31 -4.97 12.33
N VAL A 85 3.51 -5.54 12.14
CA VAL A 85 4.01 -6.64 12.97
C VAL A 85 4.26 -6.18 14.41
N ALA A 86 4.82 -4.99 14.61
CA ALA A 86 5.02 -4.42 15.94
C ALA A 86 3.68 -4.19 16.65
N MET A 87 2.68 -3.67 15.92
CA MET A 87 1.33 -3.48 16.42
C MET A 87 0.65 -4.81 16.79
N LEU A 88 0.75 -5.82 15.93
CA LEU A 88 0.26 -7.18 16.18
C LEU A 88 0.88 -7.81 17.43
N ARG A 89 2.18 -7.57 17.66
CA ARG A 89 2.89 -8.07 18.84
C ARG A 89 2.50 -7.33 20.11
N THR A 90 2.17 -6.05 20.02
CA THR A 90 1.95 -5.17 21.18
C THR A 90 0.49 -5.10 21.61
N ARG A 91 -0.46 -5.16 20.67
CA ARG A 91 -1.90 -5.09 20.95
C ARG A 91 -2.67 -6.10 20.10
N ARG A 92 -3.00 -7.26 20.68
CA ARG A 92 -3.80 -8.35 20.07
C ARG A 92 -5.21 -7.96 19.59
N SER A 93 -5.65 -6.71 19.83
CA SER A 93 -7.05 -6.27 19.64
C SER A 93 -7.20 -4.92 18.94
N ALA A 94 -6.13 -4.32 18.40
CA ALA A 94 -6.24 -3.03 17.71
C ALA A 94 -6.59 -3.24 16.23
N SER A 95 -7.64 -2.60 15.71
CA SER A 95 -8.06 -2.66 14.30
C SER A 95 -6.96 -2.13 13.37
N CYS A 96 -6.62 -2.81 12.26
CA CYS A 96 -5.77 -2.23 11.23
C CYS A 96 -6.55 -1.14 10.50
N GLY A 97 -6.50 0.12 10.94
CA GLY A 97 -7.14 1.28 10.29
C GLY A 97 -6.54 1.66 8.92
N CYS A 98 -6.08 0.68 8.14
CA CYS A 98 -5.50 0.83 6.81
C CYS A 98 -6.56 0.84 5.68
N VAL A 99 -7.75 0.32 5.96
CA VAL A 99 -8.95 0.47 5.13
C VAL A 99 -10.01 1.01 6.06
N GLY A 100 -10.79 1.98 5.60
CA GLY A 100 -11.74 2.74 6.39
C GLY A 100 -12.94 1.94 6.89
N ASP A 101 -12.69 0.86 7.64
CA ASP A 101 -13.74 0.08 8.26
C ASP A 101 -13.47 -0.13 9.75
N GLY A 102 -14.52 0.10 10.52
CA GLY A 102 -14.52 0.04 11.97
C GLY A 102 -14.52 -1.41 12.45
N GLY A 103 -13.36 -1.92 12.84
CA GLY A 103 -13.29 -2.87 13.96
C GLY A 103 -13.26 -4.36 13.63
N GLY A 104 -12.61 -4.78 12.55
CA GLY A 104 -12.22 -6.19 12.36
C GLY A 104 -10.89 -6.54 13.07
N PRO A 105 -10.73 -7.73 13.69
CA PRO A 105 -9.44 -8.17 14.22
C PRO A 105 -8.41 -8.32 13.09
N ILE A 106 -7.19 -7.83 13.31
CA ILE A 106 -6.09 -7.90 12.34
C ILE A 106 -5.89 -9.35 11.89
N SER A 107 -6.20 -9.63 10.62
CA SER A 107 -5.99 -10.94 10.03
C SER A 107 -4.58 -11.04 9.44
N GLY A 108 -3.96 -12.23 9.49
CA GLY A 108 -2.68 -12.51 8.83
C GLY A 108 -2.68 -12.22 7.32
N VAL A 109 -3.86 -12.05 6.73
CA VAL A 109 -4.09 -11.64 5.34
C VAL A 109 -3.42 -10.29 5.01
N HIS A 110 -3.38 -9.32 5.93
CA HIS A 110 -2.68 -8.05 5.68
C HIS A 110 -1.17 -8.23 5.52
N VAL A 111 -0.58 -9.16 6.29
CA VAL A 111 0.84 -9.50 6.18
C VAL A 111 1.10 -10.21 4.86
N THR A 112 0.26 -11.17 4.48
CA THR A 112 0.35 -11.86 3.18
C THR A 112 0.25 -10.87 2.02
N ARG A 113 -0.70 -9.92 2.04
CA ARG A 113 -0.84 -8.87 1.03
C ARG A 113 0.44 -8.05 0.90
N ASN A 114 0.99 -7.58 2.02
CA ASN A 114 2.22 -6.77 1.99
C ASN A 114 3.41 -7.58 1.45
N ILE A 115 3.54 -8.86 1.82
CA ILE A 115 4.58 -9.74 1.28
C ILE A 115 4.42 -9.89 -0.24
N LEU A 116 3.19 -10.11 -0.74
CA LEU A 116 2.93 -10.18 -2.18
C LEU A 116 3.32 -8.87 -2.89
N LEU A 117 2.98 -7.71 -2.32
CA LEU A 117 3.34 -6.41 -2.88
C LEU A 117 4.87 -6.15 -2.85
N VAL A 118 5.58 -6.64 -1.83
CA VAL A 118 7.04 -6.60 -1.78
C VAL A 118 7.63 -7.47 -2.89
N MET A 119 7.09 -8.66 -3.11
CA MET A 119 7.54 -9.55 -4.20
C MET A 119 7.31 -8.92 -5.58
N VAL A 120 6.13 -8.30 -5.80
CA VAL A 120 5.82 -7.58 -7.05
C VAL A 120 6.77 -6.39 -7.24
N SER A 121 7.03 -5.63 -6.18
CA SER A 121 7.96 -4.48 -6.23
C SER A 121 9.40 -4.91 -6.52
N GLY A 122 9.86 -5.98 -5.87
CA GLY A 122 11.19 -6.55 -6.10
C GLY A 122 11.37 -7.09 -7.52
N ALA A 123 10.37 -7.83 -8.03
CA ALA A 123 10.36 -8.28 -9.42
C ALA A 123 10.36 -7.10 -10.40
N GLY A 124 9.56 -6.07 -10.13
CA GLY A 124 9.54 -4.83 -10.91
C GLY A 124 10.89 -4.12 -10.94
N ALA A 125 11.58 -4.02 -9.79
CA ALA A 125 12.91 -3.44 -9.68
C ALA A 125 13.95 -4.21 -10.49
N LEU A 126 13.97 -5.55 -10.37
CA LEU A 126 14.90 -6.42 -11.10
C LEU A 126 14.69 -6.36 -12.61
N LEU A 127 13.44 -6.29 -13.06
CA LEU A 127 13.12 -6.17 -14.49
C LEU A 127 13.41 -4.76 -15.04
N ALA A 128 13.37 -3.74 -14.19
CA ALA A 128 13.61 -2.35 -14.57
C ALA A 128 15.08 -1.99 -14.81
N THR A 129 16.04 -2.82 -14.36
CA THR A 129 17.48 -2.56 -14.56
C THR A 129 17.98 -2.87 -15.98
N GLY A 130 17.21 -3.62 -16.77
CA GLY A 130 17.60 -4.07 -18.11
C GLY A 130 16.73 -3.57 -19.27
N MET A 131 15.78 -2.65 -19.03
CA MET A 131 14.79 -2.23 -20.04
C MET A 131 15.04 -0.81 -20.55
N GLY A 132 15.07 -0.66 -21.88
CA GLY A 132 15.03 0.62 -22.59
C GLY A 132 13.62 1.21 -22.69
N ASP A 133 13.43 2.14 -23.63
CA ASP A 133 12.14 2.81 -23.81
C ASP A 133 11.01 1.84 -24.12
N THR A 134 9.95 1.92 -23.31
CA THR A 134 8.76 1.10 -23.46
C THR A 134 7.75 1.77 -24.40
N PRO A 135 7.21 1.05 -25.39
CA PRO A 135 6.27 1.61 -26.34
C PRO A 135 4.92 1.94 -25.68
N ALA A 136 4.27 3.01 -26.16
CA ALA A 136 3.03 3.53 -25.56
C ALA A 136 1.86 2.52 -25.55
N PHE A 137 1.76 1.63 -26.54
CA PHE A 137 0.70 0.61 -26.58
C PHE A 137 0.78 -0.35 -25.39
N ALA A 138 1.98 -0.65 -24.89
CA ALA A 138 2.17 -1.53 -23.74
C ALA A 138 1.59 -0.91 -22.45
N PHE A 139 1.56 0.42 -22.35
CA PHE A 139 0.90 1.13 -21.27
C PHE A 139 -0.61 0.95 -21.32
N TYR A 140 -1.25 1.27 -22.46
CA TYR A 140 -2.70 1.17 -22.61
C TYR A 140 -3.20 -0.27 -22.40
N PHE A 141 -2.49 -1.26 -22.94
CA PHE A 141 -2.84 -2.66 -22.77
C PHE A 141 -2.71 -3.15 -21.32
N SER A 142 -1.73 -2.62 -20.58
CA SER A 142 -1.49 -3.02 -19.18
C SER A 142 -2.38 -2.28 -18.18
N LEU A 143 -2.94 -1.12 -18.56
CA LEU A 143 -3.63 -0.21 -17.64
C LEU A 143 -4.82 -0.87 -16.93
N GLY A 144 -5.80 -1.37 -17.69
CA GLY A 144 -7.01 -1.98 -17.14
C GLY A 144 -6.69 -3.17 -16.20
N PRO A 145 -5.97 -4.19 -16.68
CA PRO A 145 -5.62 -5.36 -15.87
C PRO A 145 -4.82 -5.01 -14.61
N ALA A 146 -3.88 -4.07 -14.71
CA ALA A 146 -3.05 -3.67 -13.56
C ALA A 146 -3.84 -2.92 -12.50
N VAL A 147 -4.76 -2.03 -12.90
CA VAL A 147 -5.64 -1.30 -11.98
C VAL A 147 -6.56 -2.27 -11.25
N ILE A 148 -7.18 -3.21 -11.97
CA ILE A 148 -8.05 -4.23 -11.39
C ILE A 148 -7.27 -5.10 -10.40
N ALA A 149 -6.08 -5.58 -10.79
CA ALA A 149 -5.24 -6.38 -9.92
C ALA A 149 -4.79 -5.59 -8.66
N GLY A 150 -4.43 -4.32 -8.81
CA GLY A 150 -4.06 -3.44 -7.69
C GLY A 150 -5.21 -3.21 -6.71
N ALA A 151 -6.41 -2.92 -7.23
CA ALA A 151 -7.61 -2.77 -6.41
C ALA A 151 -7.96 -4.09 -5.70
N LEU A 152 -7.94 -5.22 -6.41
CA LEU A 152 -8.23 -6.53 -5.84
C LEU A 152 -7.25 -6.88 -4.71
N LEU A 153 -5.96 -6.61 -4.89
CA LEU A 153 -4.96 -6.83 -3.85
C LEU A 153 -5.20 -5.94 -2.63
N LEU A 154 -5.60 -4.68 -2.83
CA LEU A 154 -5.90 -3.77 -1.73
C LEU A 154 -7.08 -4.27 -0.89
N TYR A 155 -8.16 -4.68 -1.56
CA TYR A 155 -9.43 -5.16 -0.99
C TYR A 155 -9.46 -6.66 -0.67
N LEU A 156 -8.32 -7.36 -0.77
CA LEU A 156 -8.23 -8.80 -0.56
C LEU A 156 -8.78 -9.22 0.82
N ASP A 157 -8.55 -8.41 1.86
CA ASP A 157 -9.01 -8.70 3.21
C ASP A 157 -10.53 -8.63 3.35
N GLU A 158 -11.17 -7.60 2.77
CA GLU A 158 -12.64 -7.47 2.73
C GLU A 158 -13.30 -8.61 1.97
N ILE A 159 -12.68 -9.05 0.88
CA ILE A 159 -13.19 -10.17 0.09
C ILE A 159 -13.11 -11.47 0.91
N VAL A 160 -11.97 -11.72 1.55
CA VAL A 160 -11.80 -12.92 2.40
C VAL A 160 -12.73 -12.87 3.61
N SER A 161 -12.94 -11.71 4.23
CA SER A 161 -13.86 -11.57 5.37
C SER A 161 -15.32 -11.79 4.96
N PHE A 162 -15.73 -11.30 3.78
CA PHE A 162 -17.06 -11.53 3.22
C PHE A 162 -17.34 -13.03 3.01
N PHE A 163 -16.38 -13.78 2.45
CA PHE A 163 -16.54 -15.22 2.27
C PHE A 163 -16.56 -16.00 3.59
N LYS A 164 -15.81 -15.56 4.61
CA LYS A 164 -15.84 -16.19 5.95
C LYS A 164 -17.15 -15.98 6.69
N MET A 165 -17.87 -14.89 6.43
CA MET A 165 -19.19 -14.64 7.02
C MET A 165 -20.31 -15.40 6.32
N ALA A 166 -20.10 -15.83 5.07
CA ALA A 166 -21.09 -16.57 4.28
C ALA A 166 -21.08 -18.10 4.52
N THR A 167 -20.13 -18.60 5.31
CA THR A 167 -19.98 -20.02 5.71
C THR A 167 -20.32 -20.21 7.17
#